data_AF-A0A3D9DC48-F1
#
_entry.id   AF-A0A3D9DC48-F1
#
_cell.length_a   1.000
_cell.length_b   1.000
_cell.length_c   1.000
_cell.angle_alpha   90.00
_cell.angle_beta   90.00
_cell.angle_gamma   90.00
#
_symmetry.space_group_name_H-M   'P 1'
#
loop_
_entity.id
_entity.type
_entity.pdbx_description
1 polymer ?
#
loop_
_entity_poly.entity_id
_entity_poly.type
_entity_poly.pdbx_seq_one_letter_code
_entity_poly.pdbx_strand_id
1 'polypeptide(L)'
;MITTKYFNYKQVLHLAGVHLIWLTAWCTLVVALFYFFDWEWMVIPWIPVALVGTAVAFFVGFKNNQAYDRLWEARKIWGGIVNSSRSFTSMMYAFRDQNEDSDSLETKRKEIIYRHIAWLYTFREQLLVPTEWEHISLSRHFGTVNQKRHRLIKAGFPDYSRTSLFQRKYLSEEEFNLHSEYKNFATYLISKQAKEINDLKNNNFISDFNQMQLQTCLNEFYDHQGKAERIKKFPSPRQFANTGFILIIIFIILLPLGLVNEFDRLGVWGLWTCIPFCVVIGWVYIIMELVGDYSENPFAGLMFDIPMLSICRSIEIDVLQMIGEHDDLPEPITPKNGVLV
;
A
#
# COMPACT_ATOMS: atom_id res chain seq x y z
N MET A 1 4.20 -3.69 -5.09
CA MET A 1 3.38 -4.74 -5.73
C MET A 1 4.22 -5.86 -6.33
N ILE A 2 3.94 -7.11 -5.95
CA ILE A 2 4.52 -8.30 -6.58
C ILE A 2 3.99 -8.42 -8.02
N THR A 3 4.89 -8.61 -8.98
CA THR A 3 4.56 -8.76 -10.41
C THR A 3 4.76 -10.18 -10.94
N THR A 4 5.33 -11.08 -10.13
CA THR A 4 5.61 -12.46 -10.54
C THR A 4 4.36 -13.34 -10.50
N LYS A 5 4.20 -14.19 -11.53
CA LYS A 5 3.08 -15.13 -11.66
C LYS A 5 3.03 -16.19 -10.54
N TYR A 6 4.19 -16.57 -10.00
CA TYR A 6 4.31 -17.53 -8.91
C TYR A 6 4.83 -16.87 -7.65
N PHE A 7 4.24 -17.24 -6.51
CA PHE A 7 4.69 -16.79 -5.20
C PHE A 7 6.05 -17.42 -4.88
N ASN A 8 7.06 -16.61 -4.60
CA ASN A 8 8.37 -17.12 -4.23
C ASN A 8 8.28 -17.68 -2.80
N TYR A 9 8.48 -19.00 -2.63
CA TYR A 9 8.45 -19.66 -1.31
C TYR A 9 9.40 -19.00 -0.29
N LYS A 10 10.52 -18.42 -0.75
CA LYS A 10 11.45 -17.66 0.10
C LYS A 10 10.80 -16.39 0.69
N GLN A 11 9.92 -15.73 -0.05
CA GLN A 11 9.19 -14.55 0.43
C GLN A 11 8.16 -14.93 1.49
N VAL A 12 7.42 -16.02 1.28
CA VAL A 12 6.48 -16.56 2.29
C VAL A 12 7.23 -16.95 3.56
N LEU A 13 8.37 -17.63 3.42
CA LEU A 13 9.19 -18.02 4.56
C LEU A 13 9.83 -16.82 5.27
N HIS A 14 10.21 -15.77 4.54
CA HIS A 14 10.68 -14.53 5.18
C HIS A 14 9.55 -13.80 5.92
N LEU A 15 8.31 -13.87 5.42
CA LEU A 15 7.14 -13.25 6.03
C LEU A 15 6.67 -13.99 7.29
N ALA A 16 6.51 -15.31 7.18
CA ALA A 16 5.84 -16.14 8.18
C ALA A 16 6.74 -17.23 8.81
N GLY A 17 8.00 -17.37 8.38
CA GLY A 17 8.88 -18.47 8.80
C GLY A 17 9.35 -18.37 10.24
N VAL A 18 9.48 -17.16 10.80
CA VAL A 18 9.74 -16.98 12.24
C VAL A 18 8.62 -17.62 13.07
N HIS A 19 7.39 -17.63 12.54
CA HIS A 19 6.26 -18.23 13.24
C HIS A 19 6.31 -19.75 13.31
N LEU A 20 6.97 -20.40 12.36
CA LEU A 20 7.18 -21.85 12.42
C LEU A 20 7.96 -22.26 13.66
N ILE A 21 8.97 -21.47 14.06
CA ILE A 21 9.86 -21.81 15.18
C ILE A 21 9.06 -21.90 16.49
N TRP A 22 8.28 -20.88 16.83
CA TRP A 22 7.53 -20.89 18.08
C TRP A 22 6.30 -21.80 18.01
N LEU A 23 5.67 -21.97 16.84
CA LEU A 23 4.60 -22.95 16.65
C LEU A 23 5.12 -24.36 16.91
N THR A 24 6.29 -24.71 16.35
CA THR A 24 6.93 -26.00 16.58
C THR A 24 7.31 -26.16 18.04
N ALA A 25 7.87 -25.13 18.68
CA ALA A 25 8.19 -25.18 20.11
C ALA A 25 6.94 -25.44 20.98
N TRP A 26 5.84 -24.74 20.71
CA TRP A 26 4.57 -24.92 21.44
C TRP A 26 3.97 -26.32 21.22
N CYS A 27 3.86 -26.76 19.96
CA CYS A 27 3.31 -28.09 19.65
C CYS A 27 4.17 -29.21 20.24
N THR A 28 5.50 -29.07 20.20
CA THR A 28 6.43 -30.02 20.79
C THR A 28 6.29 -30.05 22.30
N LEU A 29 6.15 -28.90 22.96
CA LEU A 29 5.93 -28.82 24.40
C LEU A 29 4.66 -29.57 24.80
N VAL A 30 3.55 -29.34 24.12
CA VAL A 30 2.27 -30.00 24.43
C VAL A 30 2.38 -31.52 24.25
N VAL A 31 2.95 -31.99 23.14
CA VAL A 31 3.12 -33.42 22.87
C VAL A 31 4.08 -34.07 23.87
N ALA A 32 5.17 -33.38 24.23
CA ALA A 32 6.12 -33.88 25.23
C ALA A 32 5.49 -33.97 26.63
N LEU A 33 4.68 -32.97 27.03
CA LEU A 33 3.94 -33.01 28.30
C LEU A 33 2.95 -34.17 28.33
N PHE A 34 2.26 -34.42 27.21
CA PHE A 34 1.34 -35.55 27.11
C PHE A 34 2.08 -36.90 27.19
N TYR A 35 3.18 -37.06 26.45
CA TYR A 35 3.90 -38.34 26.36
C TYR A 35 4.73 -38.71 27.59
N PHE A 36 5.44 -37.74 28.19
CA PHE A 36 6.40 -38.04 29.27
C PHE A 36 5.80 -37.91 30.67
N PHE A 37 4.76 -37.10 30.83
CA PHE A 37 4.16 -36.81 32.15
C PHE A 37 2.74 -37.38 32.28
N ASP A 38 2.27 -38.16 31.29
CA ASP A 38 0.90 -38.71 31.22
C ASP A 38 -0.17 -37.67 31.56
N TRP A 39 0.03 -36.43 31.07
CA TRP A 39 -0.78 -35.28 31.45
C TRP A 39 -2.10 -35.24 30.67
N GLU A 40 -2.92 -36.27 30.85
CA GLU A 40 -4.19 -36.47 30.13
C GLU A 40 -5.25 -35.41 30.46
N TRP A 41 -5.17 -34.76 31.63
CA TRP A 41 -6.14 -33.73 32.05
C TRP A 41 -6.09 -32.44 31.21
N MET A 42 -5.00 -32.21 30.47
CA MET A 42 -4.84 -31.04 29.60
C MET A 42 -5.58 -31.19 28.26
N VAL A 43 -6.02 -32.41 27.92
CA VAL A 43 -6.68 -32.71 26.67
C VAL A 43 -8.11 -32.16 26.67
N ILE A 44 -8.45 -31.46 25.60
CA ILE A 44 -9.80 -30.99 25.34
C ILE A 44 -10.41 -31.76 24.17
N PRO A 45 -11.74 -31.95 24.11
CA PRO A 45 -12.37 -32.60 22.98
C PRO A 45 -12.08 -31.87 21.67
N TRP A 46 -11.79 -32.60 20.58
CA TRP A 46 -11.47 -32.02 19.28
C TRP A 46 -12.62 -31.19 18.69
N ILE A 47 -13.87 -31.64 18.85
CA ILE A 47 -15.05 -31.03 18.23
C ILE A 47 -15.19 -29.53 18.59
N PRO A 48 -15.13 -29.11 19.87
CA PRO A 48 -15.05 -27.70 20.26
C PRO A 48 -13.92 -26.92 19.58
N VAL A 49 -12.72 -27.48 19.50
CA VAL A 49 -11.56 -26.82 18.89
C VAL A 49 -11.76 -26.62 17.39
N ALA A 50 -12.29 -27.64 16.70
CA ALA A 50 -12.64 -27.57 15.29
C ALA A 50 -13.72 -26.51 15.01
N LEU A 51 -14.73 -26.40 15.90
CA LEU A 51 -15.76 -25.37 15.81
C LEU A 51 -15.17 -23.96 15.95
N VAL A 52 -14.27 -23.75 16.92
CA VAL A 52 -13.53 -22.50 17.08
C VAL A 52 -12.71 -22.20 15.82
N GLY A 53 -11.93 -23.17 15.33
CA GLY A 53 -11.14 -23.02 14.11
C GLY A 53 -11.98 -22.61 12.90
N THR A 54 -13.16 -23.21 12.74
CA THR A 54 -14.10 -22.87 11.66
C THR A 54 -14.58 -21.43 11.80
N ALA A 55 -15.01 -21.02 12.99
CA ALA A 55 -15.43 -19.65 13.25
C ALA A 55 -14.31 -18.62 13.00
N VAL A 56 -13.07 -18.94 13.41
CA VAL A 56 -11.89 -18.11 13.16
C VAL A 56 -11.60 -18.00 11.65
N ALA A 57 -11.70 -19.11 10.91
CA ALA A 57 -11.46 -19.09 9.46
C ALA A 57 -12.46 -18.18 8.74
N PHE A 58 -13.75 -18.26 9.10
CA PHE A 58 -14.76 -17.35 8.58
C PHE A 58 -14.45 -15.89 8.92
N PHE A 59 -14.12 -15.60 10.18
CA PHE A 59 -13.80 -14.25 10.61
C PHE A 59 -12.61 -13.66 9.85
N VAL A 60 -11.51 -14.40 9.74
CA VAL A 60 -10.31 -13.99 9.01
C VAL A 60 -10.61 -13.84 7.52
N GLY A 61 -11.42 -14.73 6.94
CA GLY A 61 -11.88 -14.61 5.56
C GLY A 61 -12.61 -13.29 5.29
N PHE A 62 -13.54 -12.89 6.17
CA PHE A 62 -14.22 -11.60 6.06
C PHE A 62 -13.26 -10.41 6.20
N LYS A 63 -12.35 -10.46 7.19
CA LYS A 63 -11.32 -9.43 7.39
C LYS A 63 -10.45 -9.27 6.15
N ASN A 64 -10.00 -10.38 5.57
CA ASN A 64 -9.15 -10.38 4.38
C ASN A 64 -9.87 -9.82 3.16
N ASN A 65 -11.17 -10.11 3.02
CA ASN A 65 -11.97 -9.53 1.94
C ASN A 65 -12.07 -8.00 2.07
N GLN A 66 -12.33 -7.48 3.28
CA GLN A 66 -12.34 -6.03 3.53
C GLN A 66 -10.99 -5.37 3.25
N ALA A 67 -9.88 -6.01 3.66
CA ALA A 67 -8.53 -5.52 3.37
C ALA A 67 -8.25 -5.51 1.86
N TYR A 68 -8.66 -6.56 1.14
CA TYR A 68 -8.57 -6.61 -0.31
C TYR A 68 -9.38 -5.51 -1.00
N ASP A 69 -10.61 -5.24 -0.56
CA ASP A 69 -11.45 -4.17 -1.09
C ASP A 69 -10.79 -2.79 -0.94
N ARG A 70 -10.11 -2.54 0.20
CA ARG A 70 -9.35 -1.30 0.42
C ARG A 70 -8.15 -1.19 -0.53
N LEU A 71 -7.40 -2.27 -0.72
CA LEU A 71 -6.30 -2.33 -1.69
C LEU A 71 -6.81 -2.09 -3.12
N TRP A 72 -7.94 -2.70 -3.48
CA TRP A 72 -8.60 -2.53 -4.78
C TRP A 72 -9.14 -1.11 -4.98
N GLU A 73 -9.74 -0.50 -3.97
CA GLU A 73 -10.18 0.91 -3.99
C GLU A 73 -9.00 1.84 -4.23
N ALA A 74 -7.91 1.65 -3.49
CA ALA A 74 -6.69 2.41 -3.67
C ALA A 74 -6.11 2.26 -5.09
N ARG A 75 -6.19 1.06 -5.69
CA ARG A 75 -5.77 0.84 -7.09
C ARG A 75 -6.67 1.58 -8.08
N LYS A 76 -7.99 1.56 -7.88
CA LYS A 76 -8.95 2.31 -8.71
C LYS A 76 -8.69 3.81 -8.64
N ILE A 77 -8.35 4.34 -7.45
CA ILE A 77 -8.01 5.75 -7.27
C ILE A 77 -6.78 6.13 -8.10
N TRP A 78 -5.67 5.40 -7.97
CA TRP A 78 -4.46 5.68 -8.74
C TRP A 78 -4.67 5.47 -10.25
N GLY A 79 -5.49 4.49 -10.66
CA GLY A 79 -5.89 4.33 -12.06
C GLY A 79 -6.72 5.50 -12.60
N GLY A 80 -7.62 6.06 -11.77
CA GLY A 80 -8.34 7.29 -12.07
C GLY A 80 -7.39 8.47 -12.27
N ILE A 81 -6.42 8.65 -11.36
CA ILE A 81 -5.39 9.69 -11.48
C ILE A 81 -4.61 9.57 -12.80
N VAL A 82 -4.23 8.36 -13.23
CA VAL A 82 -3.58 8.14 -14.54
C VAL A 82 -4.45 8.68 -15.68
N ASN A 83 -5.73 8.31 -15.70
CA ASN A 83 -6.64 8.71 -16.77
C ASN A 83 -6.88 10.22 -16.77
N SER A 84 -7.23 10.80 -15.62
CA SER A 84 -7.46 12.25 -15.50
C SER A 84 -6.21 13.07 -15.82
N SER A 85 -5.01 12.57 -15.49
CA SER A 85 -3.73 13.23 -15.84
C SER A 85 -3.50 13.31 -17.35
N ARG A 86 -3.79 12.21 -18.06
CA ARG A 86 -3.69 12.16 -19.53
C ARG A 86 -4.75 13.04 -20.19
N SER A 87 -5.99 13.00 -19.71
CA SER A 87 -7.08 13.87 -20.20
C SER A 87 -6.76 15.34 -19.99
N PHE A 88 -6.30 15.71 -18.78
CA PHE A 88 -5.91 17.07 -18.45
C PHE A 88 -4.81 17.61 -19.36
N THR A 89 -3.75 16.81 -19.57
CA THR A 89 -2.62 17.20 -20.43
C THR A 89 -3.04 17.32 -21.89
N SER A 90 -3.80 16.34 -22.39
CA SER A 90 -4.34 16.34 -23.75
C SER A 90 -5.21 17.58 -24.02
N MET A 91 -6.16 17.89 -23.13
CA MET A 91 -7.01 19.07 -23.25
C MET A 91 -6.22 20.37 -23.21
N MET A 92 -5.25 20.50 -22.30
CA MET A 92 -4.39 21.69 -22.17
C MET A 92 -3.64 22.01 -23.47
N TYR A 93 -3.20 20.98 -24.21
CA TYR A 93 -2.46 21.16 -25.46
C TYR A 93 -3.33 21.14 -26.72
N ALA A 94 -4.53 20.55 -26.67
CA ALA A 94 -5.49 20.52 -27.77
C ALA A 94 -6.16 21.87 -28.02
N PHE A 95 -6.43 22.64 -26.95
CA PHE A 95 -7.03 23.96 -27.09
C PHE A 95 -5.99 24.94 -27.62
N ARG A 96 -6.02 25.31 -28.90
CA ARG A 96 -5.17 26.36 -29.50
C ARG A 96 -6.06 27.50 -29.97
N ASP A 97 -5.75 28.72 -29.57
CA ASP A 97 -6.31 29.92 -30.21
C ASP A 97 -5.27 30.49 -31.19
N GLN A 98 -5.73 31.09 -32.29
CA GLN A 98 -4.92 31.41 -33.47
C GLN A 98 -4.16 32.75 -33.38
N ASN A 99 -4.34 33.54 -32.31
CA ASN A 99 -4.09 34.98 -32.36
C ASN A 99 -3.01 35.56 -31.41
N GLU A 100 -2.19 34.77 -30.71
CA GLU A 100 -1.21 35.32 -29.74
C GLU A 100 0.19 34.69 -29.79
N ASP A 101 1.17 35.41 -29.22
CA ASP A 101 2.58 35.02 -29.03
C ASP A 101 2.68 33.58 -28.51
N SER A 102 3.00 32.65 -29.42
CA SER A 102 3.01 31.20 -29.17
C SER A 102 3.87 30.82 -27.97
N ASP A 103 4.97 31.54 -27.78
CA ASP A 103 6.01 31.18 -26.83
C ASP A 103 5.60 31.45 -25.38
N SER A 104 4.83 32.53 -25.13
CA SER A 104 4.38 32.86 -23.77
C SER A 104 3.31 31.88 -23.27
N LEU A 105 2.43 31.44 -24.17
CA LEU A 105 1.35 30.50 -23.89
C LEU A 105 1.90 29.09 -23.70
N GLU A 106 2.86 28.67 -24.53
CA GLU A 106 3.53 27.39 -24.37
C GLU A 106 4.24 27.29 -23.02
N THR A 107 4.93 28.36 -22.61
CA THR A 107 5.61 28.43 -21.30
C THR A 107 4.62 28.23 -20.15
N LYS A 108 3.50 28.96 -20.13
CA LYS A 108 2.47 28.82 -19.09
C LYS A 108 1.85 27.42 -19.04
N ARG A 109 1.60 26.80 -20.21
CA ARG A 109 1.09 25.42 -20.27
C ARG A 109 2.09 24.43 -19.70
N LYS A 110 3.38 24.56 -20.04
CA LYS A 110 4.45 23.72 -19.48
C LYS A 110 4.52 23.86 -17.96
N GLU A 111 4.46 25.09 -17.42
CA GLU A 111 4.44 25.32 -15.97
C GLU A 111 3.26 24.62 -15.27
N ILE A 112 2.05 24.71 -15.83
CA ILE A 112 0.86 24.01 -15.27
C ILE A 112 1.08 22.49 -15.24
N ILE A 113 1.65 21.94 -16.31
CA ILE A 113 1.91 20.51 -16.45
C ILE A 113 3.05 20.04 -15.53
N TYR A 114 4.13 20.80 -15.41
CA TYR A 114 5.20 20.52 -14.45
C TYR A 114 4.67 20.55 -13.01
N ARG A 115 3.80 21.51 -12.69
CA ARG A 115 3.13 21.53 -11.39
C ARG A 115 2.26 20.29 -11.16
N HIS A 116 1.66 19.74 -12.22
CA HIS A 116 0.90 18.49 -12.14
C HIS A 116 1.80 17.32 -11.77
N ILE A 117 2.98 17.23 -12.41
CA ILE A 117 3.99 16.21 -12.09
C ILE A 117 4.46 16.38 -10.64
N ALA A 118 4.72 17.61 -10.20
CA ALA A 118 5.10 17.91 -8.83
C ALA A 118 4.01 17.50 -7.82
N TRP A 119 2.73 17.69 -8.17
CA TRP A 119 1.60 17.23 -7.36
C TRP A 119 1.60 15.71 -7.20
N LEU A 120 1.79 14.93 -8.27
CA LEU A 120 1.83 13.46 -8.22
C LEU A 120 2.86 12.96 -7.20
N TYR A 121 4.08 13.50 -7.26
CA TYR A 121 5.17 13.12 -6.36
C TYR A 121 4.95 13.59 -4.92
N THR A 122 4.40 14.80 -4.74
CA THR A 122 4.05 15.34 -3.41
C THR A 122 2.97 14.49 -2.75
N PHE A 123 1.92 14.17 -3.51
CA PHE A 123 0.80 13.37 -3.02
C PHE A 123 1.23 11.95 -2.66
N ARG A 124 2.11 11.33 -3.46
CA ARG A 124 2.74 10.05 -3.12
C ARG A 124 3.45 10.11 -1.76
N GLU A 125 4.29 11.12 -1.51
CA GLU A 125 4.96 11.24 -0.21
C GLU A 125 4.01 11.42 0.94
N GLN A 126 2.96 12.23 0.76
CA GLN A 126 1.93 12.40 1.76
C GLN A 126 1.31 11.05 2.18
N LEU A 127 1.07 10.15 1.23
CA LEU A 127 0.53 8.81 1.49
C LEU A 127 1.55 7.85 2.10
N LEU A 128 2.85 8.08 1.92
CA LEU A 128 3.92 7.28 2.53
C LEU A 128 4.17 7.62 4.00
N VAL A 129 3.77 8.81 4.47
CA VAL A 129 3.90 9.18 5.88
C VAL A 129 3.07 8.22 6.75
N PRO A 130 3.67 7.51 7.72
CA PRO A 130 2.95 6.55 8.54
C PRO A 130 2.01 7.27 9.51
N THR A 131 0.79 6.75 9.66
CA THR A 131 -0.18 7.20 10.67
C THR A 131 -0.07 6.40 11.96
N GLU A 132 -0.61 6.92 13.07
CA GLU A 132 -0.51 6.29 14.40
C GLU A 132 -1.07 4.86 14.46
N TRP A 133 -2.00 4.53 13.58
CA TRP A 133 -2.69 3.25 13.60
C TRP A 133 -1.93 2.17 12.83
N GLU A 134 -1.03 2.56 11.91
CA GLU A 134 -0.21 1.62 11.15
C GLU A 134 0.73 0.89 12.10
N HIS A 135 0.93 -0.42 11.90
CA HIS A 135 1.83 -1.30 12.70
C HIS A 135 3.28 -0.82 12.82
N ILE A 136 3.61 0.30 12.18
CA ILE A 136 4.88 1.00 12.22
C ILE A 136 5.00 1.85 13.50
N SER A 137 3.92 2.23 14.18
CA SER A 137 3.94 3.09 15.38
C SER A 137 4.18 2.37 16.71
N LEU A 138 4.09 1.03 16.76
CA LEU A 138 4.18 0.24 18.00
C LEU A 138 5.62 0.07 18.56
N SER A 139 6.64 0.72 17.99
CA SER A 139 8.02 0.62 18.45
C SER A 139 8.42 1.74 19.43
N ARG A 140 7.70 1.88 20.55
CA ARG A 140 8.11 2.81 21.62
C ARG A 140 9.47 2.43 22.26
N HIS A 141 10.01 1.25 21.96
CA HIS A 141 11.33 0.77 22.41
C HIS A 141 12.36 0.50 21.30
N PHE A 142 11.93 0.48 20.03
CA PHE A 142 12.81 0.40 18.86
C PHE A 142 12.54 1.60 17.98
N GLY A 143 12.84 2.78 18.50
CA GLY A 143 12.79 4.00 17.70
C GLY A 143 13.71 3.84 16.49
N THR A 144 13.15 3.80 15.28
CA THR A 144 13.84 4.20 14.06
C THR A 144 12.85 4.15 12.89
N VAL A 145 12.24 5.30 12.64
CA VAL A 145 11.76 5.72 11.31
C VAL A 145 12.83 5.44 10.22
N ASN A 146 14.10 5.29 10.63
CA ASN A 146 15.28 4.95 9.82
C ASN A 146 15.43 3.45 9.41
N GLN A 147 14.84 2.49 10.14
CA GLN A 147 15.08 1.04 9.89
C GLN A 147 14.20 0.45 8.76
N LYS A 148 13.03 1.03 8.49
CA LYS A 148 12.16 0.58 7.38
C LYS A 148 12.45 1.30 6.06
N ARG A 149 12.91 2.57 6.08
CA ARG A 149 13.57 3.24 4.93
C ARG A 149 14.71 2.39 4.36
N HIS A 150 15.45 1.72 5.24
CA HIS A 150 16.50 0.76 4.88
C HIS A 150 15.99 -0.51 4.16
N ARG A 151 14.72 -0.94 4.25
CA ARG A 151 14.26 -2.19 3.61
C ARG A 151 14.17 -2.09 2.09
N LEU A 152 13.73 -0.94 1.57
CA LEU A 152 13.69 -0.67 0.11
C LEU A 152 15.11 -0.50 -0.46
N ILE A 153 15.99 0.20 0.28
CA ILE A 153 17.42 0.32 -0.03
C ILE A 153 18.10 -1.06 -0.03
N LYS A 154 17.80 -1.92 0.97
CA LYS A 154 18.34 -3.29 1.08
C LYS A 154 17.80 -4.23 0.00
N ALA A 155 16.65 -3.92 -0.61
CA ALA A 155 16.08 -4.62 -1.76
C ALA A 155 16.61 -4.11 -3.12
N GLY A 156 17.56 -3.15 -3.11
CA GLY A 156 18.24 -2.64 -4.32
C GLY A 156 17.47 -1.56 -5.07
N PHE A 157 16.46 -0.97 -4.45
CA PHE A 157 15.69 0.12 -5.03
C PHE A 157 16.34 1.49 -4.74
N PRO A 158 16.28 2.48 -5.67
CA PRO A 158 16.83 3.82 -5.46
C PRO A 158 16.28 4.48 -4.19
N ASP A 159 17.06 5.36 -3.58
CA ASP A 159 16.62 6.14 -2.42
C ASP A 159 15.41 7.02 -2.78
N TYR A 160 14.24 6.64 -2.26
CA TYR A 160 12.94 7.18 -2.66
C TYR A 160 12.51 8.43 -1.89
N SER A 161 13.34 8.95 -0.96
CA SER A 161 13.09 10.23 -0.27
C SER A 161 13.47 11.48 -1.10
N ARG A 162 13.66 11.32 -2.41
CA ARG A 162 14.08 12.37 -3.33
C ARG A 162 12.93 13.20 -3.90
N THR A 163 11.78 13.26 -3.24
CA THR A 163 10.67 14.11 -3.69
C THR A 163 11.06 15.57 -3.77
N SER A 164 11.95 16.03 -2.89
CA SER A 164 12.56 17.35 -3.02
C SER A 164 13.36 17.54 -4.30
N LEU A 165 14.00 16.49 -4.84
CA LEU A 165 14.69 16.56 -6.14
C LEU A 165 13.70 16.62 -7.30
N PHE A 166 12.62 15.83 -7.27
CA PHE A 166 11.57 15.89 -8.30
C PHE A 166 10.84 17.24 -8.26
N GLN A 167 10.48 17.72 -7.08
CA GLN A 167 9.86 19.04 -6.90
C GLN A 167 10.79 20.15 -7.39
N ARG A 168 12.10 20.11 -7.08
CA ARG A 168 13.07 21.08 -7.61
C ARG A 168 13.28 21.00 -9.13
N LYS A 169 12.98 19.87 -9.77
CA LYS A 169 13.01 19.74 -11.23
C LYS A 169 11.83 20.46 -11.88
N TYR A 170 10.65 20.43 -11.26
CA TYR A 170 9.39 20.85 -11.87
C TYR A 170 8.77 22.12 -11.28
N LEU A 171 9.19 22.56 -10.09
CA LEU A 171 8.73 23.78 -9.44
C LEU A 171 9.88 24.80 -9.40
N SER A 172 9.53 26.09 -9.42
CA SER A 172 10.47 27.16 -9.13
C SER A 172 10.94 27.10 -7.67
N GLU A 173 12.09 27.67 -7.35
CA GLU A 173 12.59 27.71 -5.97
C GLU A 173 11.63 28.44 -5.01
N GLU A 174 10.96 29.48 -5.50
CA GLU A 174 9.93 30.21 -4.74
C GLU A 174 8.74 29.31 -4.38
N GLU A 175 8.18 28.58 -5.36
CA GLU A 175 7.07 27.66 -5.12
C GLU A 175 7.46 26.47 -4.24
N PHE A 176 8.69 25.97 -4.40
CA PHE A 176 9.22 24.90 -3.56
C PHE A 176 9.31 25.32 -2.08
N ASN A 177 9.74 26.55 -1.80
CA ASN A 177 9.88 27.05 -0.43
C ASN A 177 8.53 27.20 0.30
N LEU A 178 7.43 27.38 -0.43
CA LEU A 178 6.07 27.41 0.15
C LEU A 178 5.66 26.06 0.77
N HIS A 179 6.36 24.97 0.47
CA HIS A 179 6.08 23.66 1.06
C HIS A 179 6.05 23.69 2.61
N SER A 180 6.88 24.51 3.26
CA SER A 180 6.88 24.63 4.73
C SER A 180 5.69 25.38 5.31
N GLU A 181 4.99 26.18 4.49
CA GLU A 181 3.90 27.04 4.96
C GLU A 181 2.54 26.32 4.93
N TYR A 182 2.37 25.37 4.01
CA TYR A 182 1.10 24.67 3.82
C TYR A 182 1.09 23.29 4.50
N LYS A 183 0.07 23.04 5.34
CA LYS A 183 -0.16 21.72 5.94
C LYS A 183 -0.44 20.63 4.91
N ASN A 184 -1.10 20.97 3.81
CA ASN A 184 -1.38 20.07 2.69
C ASN A 184 -0.90 20.72 1.39
N PHE A 185 0.38 20.56 1.11
CA PHE A 185 1.01 21.13 -0.08
C PHE A 185 0.45 20.53 -1.38
N ALA A 186 0.04 19.26 -1.38
CA ALA A 186 -0.58 18.63 -2.56
C ALA A 186 -1.89 19.36 -2.96
N THR A 187 -2.77 19.65 -2.01
CA THR A 187 -3.99 20.42 -2.27
C THR A 187 -3.67 21.83 -2.78
N TYR A 188 -2.63 22.47 -2.23
CA TYR A 188 -2.19 23.79 -2.68
C TYR A 188 -1.78 23.77 -4.17
N LEU A 189 -1.05 22.76 -4.63
CA LEU A 189 -0.62 22.66 -6.03
C LEU A 189 -1.81 22.60 -7.00
N ILE A 190 -2.85 21.79 -6.71
CA ILE A 190 -4.08 21.76 -7.52
C ILE A 190 -4.79 23.12 -7.49
N SER A 191 -4.85 23.78 -6.32
CA SER A 191 -5.47 25.09 -6.19
C SER A 191 -4.74 26.16 -7.00
N LYS A 192 -3.41 26.11 -7.03
CA LYS A 192 -2.58 27.00 -7.85
C LYS A 192 -2.80 26.77 -9.34
N GLN A 193 -2.91 25.52 -9.79
CA GLN A 193 -3.28 25.20 -11.17
C GLN A 193 -4.66 25.77 -11.54
N ALA A 194 -5.66 25.64 -10.66
CA ALA A 194 -6.99 26.19 -10.91
C ALA A 194 -6.97 27.71 -11.12
N LYS A 195 -6.14 28.43 -10.33
CA LYS A 195 -5.95 29.88 -10.49
C LYS A 195 -5.33 30.21 -11.85
N GLU A 196 -4.28 29.51 -12.26
CA GLU A 196 -3.62 29.75 -13.54
C GLU A 196 -4.51 29.44 -14.74
N ILE A 197 -5.33 28.38 -14.65
CA ILE A 197 -6.32 28.08 -15.69
C ILE A 197 -7.36 29.20 -15.79
N ASN A 198 -7.77 29.78 -14.66
CA ASN A 198 -8.64 30.96 -14.67
C ASN A 198 -7.94 32.20 -15.25
N ASP A 199 -6.64 32.37 -14.99
CA ASP A 199 -5.85 33.45 -15.58
C ASP A 199 -5.68 33.27 -17.09
N LEU A 200 -5.53 32.02 -17.58
CA LEU A 200 -5.55 31.73 -19.02
C LEU A 200 -6.88 32.16 -19.65
N LYS A 201 -8.01 31.89 -18.98
CA LYS A 201 -9.33 32.34 -19.42
C LYS A 201 -9.44 33.87 -19.40
N ASN A 202 -9.01 34.53 -18.33
CA ASN A 202 -9.17 35.99 -18.19
C ASN A 202 -8.35 36.77 -19.22
N ASN A 203 -7.23 36.19 -19.65
CA ASN A 203 -6.41 36.72 -20.74
C ASN A 203 -6.89 36.27 -22.13
N ASN A 204 -8.03 35.59 -22.24
CA ASN A 204 -8.62 35.08 -23.49
C ASN A 204 -7.79 34.00 -24.22
N PHE A 205 -6.83 33.34 -23.55
CA PHE A 205 -6.08 32.21 -24.16
C PHE A 205 -6.95 30.94 -24.31
N ILE A 206 -8.00 30.82 -23.50
CA ILE A 206 -8.94 29.70 -23.52
C ILE A 206 -10.38 30.21 -23.32
N SER A 207 -11.36 29.51 -23.89
CA SER A 207 -12.78 29.81 -23.70
C SER A 207 -13.30 29.36 -22.33
N ASP A 208 -14.48 29.85 -21.94
CA ASP A 208 -15.21 29.40 -20.75
C ASP A 208 -15.46 27.88 -20.77
N PHE A 209 -15.77 27.34 -21.95
CA PHE A 209 -15.99 25.91 -22.13
C PHE A 209 -14.71 25.11 -21.84
N ASN A 210 -13.57 25.57 -22.36
CA ASN A 210 -12.28 24.93 -22.14
C ASN A 210 -11.88 24.99 -20.66
N GLN A 211 -12.09 26.13 -20.01
CA GLN A 211 -11.87 26.32 -18.58
C GLN A 211 -12.71 25.33 -17.75
N MET A 212 -13.99 25.16 -18.08
CA MET A 212 -14.89 24.24 -17.39
C MET A 212 -14.43 22.77 -17.51
N GLN A 213 -13.99 22.34 -18.70
CA GLN A 213 -13.47 20.98 -18.92
C GLN A 213 -12.19 20.73 -18.10
N LEU A 214 -11.26 21.68 -18.12
CA LEU A 214 -10.03 21.59 -17.33
C LEU A 214 -10.31 21.60 -15.82
N GLN A 215 -11.25 22.44 -15.37
CA GLN A 215 -11.66 22.48 -13.97
C GLN A 215 -12.32 21.16 -13.52
N THR A 216 -13.03 20.49 -14.42
CA THR A 216 -13.59 19.15 -14.14
C THR A 216 -12.48 18.15 -13.85
N CYS A 217 -11.40 18.15 -14.63
CA CYS A 217 -10.22 17.30 -14.36
C CYS A 217 -9.57 17.63 -13.00
N LEU A 218 -9.45 18.93 -12.65
CA LEU A 218 -8.92 19.32 -11.34
C LEU A 218 -9.80 18.86 -10.17
N ASN A 219 -11.12 18.90 -10.35
CA ASN A 219 -12.06 18.38 -9.36
C ASN A 219 -11.93 16.86 -9.18
N GLU A 220 -11.70 16.12 -10.27
CA GLU A 220 -11.40 14.68 -10.20
C GLU A 220 -10.12 14.40 -9.41
N PHE A 221 -9.07 15.22 -9.56
CA PHE A 221 -7.85 15.09 -8.75
C PHE A 221 -8.12 15.32 -7.26
N TYR A 222 -8.94 16.31 -6.89
CA TYR A 222 -9.37 16.49 -5.50
C TYR A 222 -10.16 15.29 -4.98
N ASP A 223 -11.06 14.74 -5.77
CA ASP A 223 -11.85 13.57 -5.39
C ASP A 223 -10.96 12.34 -5.15
N HIS A 224 -10.00 12.10 -6.05
CA HIS A 224 -9.03 11.02 -5.91
C HIS A 224 -8.12 11.23 -4.69
N GLN A 225 -7.64 12.45 -4.48
CA GLN A 225 -6.84 12.81 -3.32
C GLN A 225 -7.61 12.56 -2.01
N GLY A 226 -8.85 13.06 -1.90
CA GLY A 226 -9.69 12.89 -0.72
C GLY A 226 -10.02 11.43 -0.43
N LYS A 227 -10.32 10.62 -1.47
CA LYS A 227 -10.56 9.17 -1.32
C LYS A 227 -9.31 8.45 -0.80
N ALA A 228 -8.12 8.74 -1.31
CA ALA A 228 -6.90 8.09 -0.83
C ALA A 228 -6.54 8.53 0.59
N GLU A 229 -6.69 9.83 0.91
CA GLU A 229 -6.48 10.35 2.26
C GLU A 229 -7.43 9.68 3.26
N ARG A 230 -8.67 9.41 2.87
CA ARG A 230 -9.62 8.65 3.70
C ARG A 230 -9.12 7.23 3.96
N ILE A 231 -8.68 6.51 2.94
CA ILE A 231 -8.11 5.15 3.10
C ILE A 231 -6.90 5.18 4.03
N LYS A 232 -6.04 6.20 3.92
CA LYS A 232 -4.84 6.35 4.76
C LYS A 232 -5.14 6.76 6.20
N LYS A 233 -6.09 7.67 6.43
CA LYS A 233 -6.39 8.21 7.76
C LYS A 233 -7.32 7.31 8.57
N PHE A 234 -8.27 6.62 7.92
CA PHE A 234 -9.29 5.84 8.59
C PHE A 234 -9.07 4.33 8.36
N PRO A 235 -8.54 3.60 9.36
CA PRO A 235 -8.44 2.16 9.30
C PRO A 235 -9.82 1.49 9.45
N SER A 236 -9.88 0.19 9.18
CA SER A 236 -11.06 -0.61 9.51
C SER A 236 -11.29 -0.54 11.02
N PRO A 237 -12.54 -0.65 11.52
CA PRO A 237 -12.81 -0.46 12.93
C PRO A 237 -11.97 -1.42 13.78
N ARG A 238 -11.19 -0.86 14.71
CA ARG A 238 -10.13 -1.56 15.43
C ARG A 238 -10.60 -2.76 16.24
N GLN A 239 -11.86 -2.73 16.66
CA GLN A 239 -12.51 -3.86 17.32
C GLN A 239 -12.46 -5.11 16.43
N PHE A 240 -12.66 -4.99 15.12
CA PHE A 240 -12.55 -6.12 14.20
C PHE A 240 -11.11 -6.58 14.00
N ALA A 241 -10.17 -5.64 13.80
CA ALA A 241 -8.76 -5.96 13.58
C ALA A 241 -8.13 -6.69 14.77
N ASN A 242 -8.34 -6.19 16.00
CA ASN A 242 -7.76 -6.76 17.20
C ASN A 242 -8.43 -8.09 17.60
N THR A 243 -9.74 -8.21 17.39
CA THR A 243 -10.48 -9.44 17.75
C THR A 243 -10.00 -10.62 16.91
N GLY A 244 -9.75 -10.43 15.61
CA GLY A 244 -9.23 -11.49 14.75
C GLY A 244 -7.91 -12.07 15.25
N PHE A 245 -6.96 -11.19 15.58
CA PHE A 245 -5.67 -11.59 16.10
C PHE A 245 -5.78 -12.39 17.41
N ILE A 246 -6.61 -11.93 18.36
CA ILE A 246 -6.84 -12.62 19.64
C ILE A 246 -7.45 -14.00 19.41
N LEU A 247 -8.46 -14.10 18.55
CA LEU A 247 -9.13 -15.36 18.24
C LEU A 247 -8.19 -16.39 17.61
N ILE A 248 -7.28 -15.95 16.74
CA ILE A 248 -6.26 -16.82 16.14
C ILE A 248 -5.27 -17.31 17.19
N ILE A 249 -4.82 -16.44 18.10
CA ILE A 249 -3.93 -16.86 19.19
C ILE A 249 -4.60 -17.93 20.05
N ILE A 250 -5.85 -17.68 20.45
CA ILE A 250 -6.63 -18.65 21.23
C ILE A 250 -6.73 -19.98 20.48
N PHE A 251 -7.08 -19.95 19.19
CA PHE A 251 -7.17 -21.15 18.37
C PHE A 251 -5.84 -21.91 18.28
N ILE A 252 -4.72 -21.22 18.03
CA ILE A 252 -3.39 -21.84 17.91
C ILE A 252 -2.96 -22.49 19.25
N ILE A 253 -3.29 -21.86 20.38
CA ILE A 253 -3.00 -22.43 21.70
C ILE A 253 -3.82 -23.71 21.93
N LEU A 254 -5.10 -23.71 21.56
CA LEU A 254 -6.01 -24.85 21.73
C LEU A 254 -5.75 -26.00 20.75
N LEU A 255 -5.19 -25.70 19.57
CA LEU A 255 -5.01 -26.65 18.47
C LEU A 255 -4.29 -27.95 18.88
N PRO A 256 -3.07 -27.94 19.46
CA PRO A 256 -2.40 -29.17 19.86
C PRO A 256 -3.09 -29.86 21.04
N LEU A 257 -3.79 -29.12 21.92
CA LEU A 257 -4.54 -29.70 23.04
C LEU A 257 -5.76 -30.53 22.58
N GLY A 258 -6.36 -30.14 21.45
CA GLY A 258 -7.48 -30.87 20.85
C GLY A 258 -7.06 -32.05 19.97
N LEU A 259 -5.91 -31.95 19.29
CA LEU A 259 -5.45 -32.98 18.34
C LEU A 259 -4.64 -34.10 18.99
N VAL A 260 -3.96 -33.84 20.11
CA VAL A 260 -3.02 -34.80 20.71
C VAL A 260 -3.65 -36.18 20.97
N ASN A 261 -4.87 -36.24 21.51
CA ASN A 261 -5.57 -37.50 21.79
C ASN A 261 -6.04 -38.21 20.52
N GLU A 262 -6.48 -37.47 19.49
CA GLU A 262 -6.87 -38.06 18.22
C GLU A 262 -5.67 -38.72 17.50
N PHE A 263 -4.48 -38.13 17.61
CA PHE A 263 -3.25 -38.70 17.07
C PHE A 263 -2.67 -39.82 17.95
N ASP A 264 -2.87 -39.78 19.27
CA ASP A 264 -2.46 -40.84 20.19
C ASP A 264 -3.17 -42.18 19.89
N ARG A 265 -4.45 -42.12 19.48
CA ARG A 265 -5.22 -43.31 19.03
C ARG A 265 -4.59 -44.04 17.85
N LEU A 266 -3.74 -43.38 17.07
CA LEU A 266 -3.00 -43.96 15.95
C LEU A 266 -1.68 -44.65 16.39
N GLY A 267 -1.40 -44.65 17.69
CA GLY A 267 -0.20 -45.20 18.30
C GLY A 267 0.93 -44.18 18.45
N VAL A 268 2.08 -44.63 18.97
CA VAL A 268 3.23 -43.78 19.33
C VAL A 268 3.73 -42.95 18.13
N TRP A 269 3.75 -43.53 16.93
CA TRP A 269 4.12 -42.79 15.71
C TRP A 269 3.11 -41.69 15.37
N GLY A 270 1.81 -41.96 15.60
CA GLY A 270 0.74 -40.99 15.46
C GLY A 270 0.99 -39.75 16.31
N LEU A 271 1.30 -39.94 17.58
CA LEU A 271 1.55 -38.86 18.53
C LEU A 271 2.65 -37.87 18.07
N TRP A 272 3.80 -38.37 17.59
CA TRP A 272 4.87 -37.52 17.07
C TRP A 272 4.48 -36.81 15.76
N THR A 273 3.64 -37.44 14.93
CA THR A 273 3.11 -36.79 13.72
C THR A 273 2.09 -35.69 14.00
N CYS A 274 1.52 -35.61 15.21
CA CYS A 274 0.67 -34.48 15.60
C CYS A 274 1.39 -33.13 15.48
N ILE A 275 2.70 -33.08 15.78
CA ILE A 275 3.51 -31.85 15.77
C ILE A 275 3.50 -31.17 14.39
N PRO A 276 3.97 -31.82 13.29
CA PRO A 276 3.98 -31.19 11.98
C PRO A 276 2.58 -30.82 11.48
N PHE A 277 1.54 -31.59 11.80
CA PHE A 277 0.16 -31.25 11.42
C PHE A 277 -0.35 -29.98 12.12
N CYS A 278 -0.17 -29.87 13.45
CA CYS A 278 -0.56 -28.67 14.18
C CYS A 278 0.24 -27.43 13.72
N VAL A 279 1.53 -27.59 13.45
CA VAL A 279 2.39 -26.51 12.94
C VAL A 279 1.88 -26.03 11.58
N VAL A 280 1.58 -26.93 10.65
CA VAL A 280 1.08 -26.55 9.32
C VAL A 280 -0.28 -25.84 9.42
N ILE A 281 -1.23 -26.38 10.19
CA ILE A 281 -2.54 -25.76 10.37
C ILE A 281 -2.40 -24.38 11.01
N GLY A 282 -1.68 -24.26 12.13
CA GLY A 282 -1.44 -22.98 12.80
C GLY A 282 -0.76 -21.97 11.88
N TRP A 283 0.22 -22.42 11.09
CA TRP A 283 0.93 -21.56 10.14
C TRP A 283 0.02 -21.02 9.03
N VAL A 284 -0.93 -21.83 8.54
CA VAL A 284 -1.94 -21.37 7.56
C VAL A 284 -2.76 -20.23 8.12
N TYR A 285 -3.27 -20.34 9.36
CA TYR A 285 -4.05 -19.26 9.98
C TYR A 285 -3.23 -17.98 10.20
N ILE A 286 -1.95 -18.11 10.59
CA ILE A 286 -1.05 -16.96 10.70
C ILE A 286 -0.84 -16.29 9.35
N ILE A 287 -0.60 -17.06 8.28
CA ILE A 287 -0.45 -16.49 6.94
C ILE A 287 -1.72 -15.74 6.55
N MET A 288 -2.89 -16.32 6.77
CA MET A 288 -4.15 -15.67 6.43
C MET A 288 -4.30 -14.31 7.15
N GLU A 289 -3.97 -14.26 8.44
CA GLU A 289 -3.99 -13.01 9.22
C GLU A 289 -2.98 -11.98 8.72
N LEU A 290 -1.73 -12.40 8.49
CA LEU A 290 -0.68 -11.50 7.99
C LEU A 290 -1.05 -10.94 6.62
N VAL A 291 -1.58 -11.76 5.70
CA VAL A 291 -1.99 -11.30 4.37
C VAL A 291 -3.07 -10.23 4.46
N GLY A 292 -4.08 -10.41 5.31
CA GLY A 292 -5.10 -9.39 5.56
C GLY A 292 -4.51 -8.10 6.13
N ASP A 293 -3.64 -8.25 7.12
CA ASP A 293 -3.01 -7.14 7.83
C ASP A 293 -2.11 -6.27 6.92
N TYR A 294 -1.28 -6.91 6.10
CA TYR A 294 -0.45 -6.22 5.11
C TYR A 294 -1.28 -5.59 3.98
N SER A 295 -2.42 -6.19 3.63
CA SER A 295 -3.30 -5.64 2.58
C SER A 295 -4.15 -4.47 3.07
N GLU A 296 -4.30 -4.29 4.38
CA GLU A 296 -5.12 -3.22 4.98
C GLU A 296 -4.55 -1.81 4.71
N ASN A 297 -3.23 -1.69 4.55
CA ASN A 297 -2.54 -0.43 4.28
C ASN A 297 -1.87 -0.44 2.90
N PRO A 298 -2.55 0.04 1.85
CA PRO A 298 -2.07 -0.07 0.46
C PRO A 298 -0.98 0.94 0.07
N PHE A 299 -0.53 1.78 1.01
CA PHE A 299 0.36 2.92 0.75
C PHE A 299 1.65 2.92 1.58
N ALA A 300 1.98 1.85 2.29
CA ALA A 300 3.18 1.77 3.13
C ALA A 300 4.50 1.61 2.35
N GLY A 301 4.44 1.43 1.02
CA GLY A 301 5.60 1.18 0.17
C GLY A 301 6.16 -0.23 0.32
N LEU A 302 5.32 -1.20 0.72
CA LEU A 302 5.67 -2.60 0.84
C LEU A 302 5.47 -3.38 -0.47
N MET A 303 5.93 -4.62 -0.48
CA MET A 303 5.81 -5.49 -1.65
C MET A 303 4.37 -5.80 -2.06
N PHE A 304 3.41 -5.75 -1.13
CA PHE A 304 1.99 -6.00 -1.38
C PHE A 304 1.21 -4.74 -1.77
N ASP A 305 1.84 -3.58 -1.63
CA ASP A 305 1.20 -2.28 -1.81
C ASP A 305 1.16 -1.86 -3.27
N ILE A 306 0.41 -0.80 -3.55
CA ILE A 306 0.32 -0.20 -4.87
C ILE A 306 1.68 0.37 -5.26
N PRO A 307 2.15 0.13 -6.50
CA PRO A 307 3.44 0.63 -6.95
C PRO A 307 3.32 2.11 -7.34
N MET A 308 3.07 2.98 -6.35
CA MET A 308 2.79 4.40 -6.56
C MET A 308 3.91 5.08 -7.35
N LEU A 309 5.17 4.70 -7.13
CA LEU A 309 6.28 5.34 -7.85
C LEU A 309 6.26 4.98 -9.33
N SER A 310 6.10 3.70 -9.66
CA SER A 310 5.97 3.27 -11.05
C SER A 310 4.81 3.97 -11.74
N ILE A 311 3.69 4.16 -11.04
CA ILE A 311 2.53 4.89 -11.58
C ILE A 311 2.88 6.36 -11.80
N CYS A 312 3.48 7.06 -10.82
CA CYS A 312 3.94 8.44 -10.99
C CYS A 312 4.92 8.58 -12.16
N ARG A 313 5.90 7.67 -12.28
CA ARG A 313 6.88 7.67 -13.39
C ARG A 313 6.22 7.43 -14.74
N SER A 314 5.25 6.52 -14.83
CA SER A 314 4.50 6.30 -16.07
C SER A 314 3.71 7.54 -16.47
N ILE A 315 3.03 8.21 -15.52
CA ILE A 315 2.30 9.45 -15.81
C ILE A 315 3.29 10.55 -16.22
N GLU A 316 4.40 10.71 -15.52
CA GLU A 316 5.47 11.67 -15.85
C GLU A 316 5.96 11.48 -17.30
N ILE A 317 6.28 10.24 -17.71
CA ILE A 317 6.71 9.95 -19.07
C ILE A 317 5.61 10.29 -20.09
N ASP A 318 4.37 9.83 -19.86
CA ASP A 318 3.26 10.08 -20.78
C ASP A 318 3.01 11.57 -21.00
N VAL A 319 3.02 12.33 -19.88
CA VAL A 319 2.74 13.77 -19.88
C VAL A 319 3.88 14.54 -20.54
N LEU A 320 5.14 14.22 -20.25
CA LEU A 320 6.30 14.84 -20.90
C LEU A 320 6.32 14.57 -22.42
N GLN A 321 5.96 13.35 -22.84
CA GLN A 321 5.82 13.03 -24.26
C GLN A 321 4.70 13.82 -24.94
N MET A 322 3.56 14.03 -24.27
CA MET A 322 2.44 14.80 -24.81
C MET A 322 2.79 16.29 -25.02
N ILE A 323 3.70 16.84 -24.22
CA ILE A 323 4.16 18.24 -24.37
C ILE A 323 5.34 18.40 -25.33
N GLY A 324 5.81 17.30 -25.95
CA GLY A 324 6.90 17.31 -26.94
C GLY A 324 8.31 17.19 -26.37
N GLU A 325 8.47 16.88 -25.07
CA GLU A 325 9.77 16.67 -24.44
C GLU A 325 10.21 15.21 -24.59
N HIS A 326 11.01 14.94 -25.63
CA HIS A 326 11.49 13.59 -25.94
C HIS A 326 12.94 13.32 -25.49
N ASP A 327 13.73 14.36 -25.27
CA ASP A 327 15.19 14.24 -25.10
C ASP A 327 15.62 13.91 -23.65
N ASP A 328 14.86 14.33 -22.63
CA ASP A 328 15.14 14.10 -21.19
C ASP A 328 14.03 13.30 -20.51
N LEU A 329 13.58 12.21 -21.15
CA LEU A 329 12.58 11.33 -20.56
C LEU A 329 13.20 10.44 -19.49
N PRO A 330 12.62 10.38 -18.29
CA PRO A 330 13.12 9.50 -17.25
C PRO A 330 12.81 8.03 -17.58
N GLU A 331 13.70 7.12 -17.22
CA GLU A 331 13.50 5.69 -17.50
C GLU A 331 12.29 5.11 -16.74
N PRO A 332 11.51 4.20 -17.36
CA PRO A 332 10.45 3.46 -16.67
C PRO A 332 10.98 2.67 -15.46
N ILE A 333 10.21 2.64 -14.37
CA ILE A 333 10.57 1.81 -13.21
C ILE A 333 10.33 0.34 -13.56
N THR A 334 11.40 -0.45 -13.59
CA THR A 334 11.32 -1.90 -13.82
C THR A 334 11.23 -2.66 -12.49
N PRO A 335 10.54 -3.82 -12.46
CA PRO A 335 10.49 -4.64 -11.26
C PRO A 335 11.88 -5.15 -10.88
N LYS A 336 12.28 -4.98 -9.61
CA LYS A 336 13.49 -5.61 -9.07
C LYS A 336 13.08 -6.75 -8.13
N ASN A 337 13.69 -7.92 -8.29
CA ASN A 337 13.38 -9.12 -7.50
C ASN A 337 11.87 -9.50 -7.50
N GLY A 338 11.17 -9.25 -8.60
CA GLY A 338 9.74 -9.54 -8.75
C GLY A 338 8.80 -8.58 -8.02
N VAL A 339 9.31 -7.45 -7.53
CA VAL A 339 8.53 -6.40 -6.87
C VAL A 339 8.66 -5.11 -7.66
N LEU A 340 7.52 -4.47 -7.92
CA LEU A 340 7.40 -3.14 -8.50
C LEU A 340 7.02 -2.16 -7.38
N VAL A 341 7.61 -0.96 -7.38
CA VAL A 341 7.45 0.07 -6.33
C VAL A 341 6.74 1.29 -6.90
#